data_AF-A0A931MAX4-F1
#
_entry.id   AF-A0A931MAX4-F1
#
_cell.length_a   1.000
_cell.length_b   1.000
_cell.length_c   1.000
_cell.angle_alpha   90.00
_cell.angle_beta   90.00
_cell.angle_gamma   90.00
#
_symmetry.space_group_name_H-M   'P 1'
#
loop_
_entity.id
_entity.type
_entity.pdbx_description
1 polymer ?
#
loop_
_entity_poly.entity_id
_entity_poly.type
_entity_poly.pdbx_seq_one_letter_code
_entity_poly.pdbx_strand_id
1 'polypeptide(L)'
;MGLFDRLKQGLAKTRKGFIEKVESVLMHGKINEEVVNELEEILITSDIGVYAAAEIVNSLKDKIKKGEVKDSISAKEFLKREMISLLGSSSPVVLFGEKPFVILTVGVNGV
;
A
#
# COMPACT_ATOMS: atom_id res chain seq x y z
N MET A 1 -12.25 19.36 -13.32
CA MET A 1 -11.42 18.19 -12.98
C MET A 1 -10.05 18.67 -12.57
N GLY A 2 -9.71 18.56 -11.28
CA GLY A 2 -8.40 18.94 -10.76
C GLY A 2 -7.37 17.82 -10.91
N LEU A 3 -6.10 18.10 -10.55
CA LEU A 3 -5.00 17.13 -10.53
C LEU A 3 -5.34 15.88 -9.70
N PHE A 4 -6.00 16.08 -8.56
CA PHE A 4 -6.39 15.00 -7.65
C PHE A 4 -7.48 14.09 -8.21
N ASP A 5 -8.41 14.63 -9.00
CA ASP A 5 -9.46 13.83 -9.66
C ASP A 5 -8.85 12.90 -10.71
N ARG A 6 -7.86 13.40 -11.47
CA ARG A 6 -7.14 12.59 -12.46
C ARG A 6 -6.33 11.47 -11.81
N LEU A 7 -5.68 11.75 -10.67
CA LEU A 7 -4.96 10.73 -9.90
C LEU A 7 -5.92 9.63 -9.39
N LYS A 8 -7.05 10.03 -8.78
CA LYS A 8 -8.09 9.10 -8.33
C LYS A 8 -8.62 8.23 -9.46
N GLN A 9 -8.84 8.82 -10.64
CA GLN A 9 -9.33 8.10 -11.80
C GLN A 9 -8.29 7.08 -12.32
N GLY A 10 -7.00 7.46 -12.35
CA GLY A 10 -5.91 6.54 -12.72
C GLY A 10 -5.79 5.34 -11.77
N LEU A 11 -6.09 5.55 -10.48
CA LEU A 11 -6.06 4.50 -9.45
C LEU A 11 -7.37 3.73 -9.29
N ALA A 12 -8.40 4.01 -10.09
CA ALA A 12 -9.73 3.45 -9.91
C ALA A 12 -9.75 1.92 -10.03
N LYS A 13 -8.97 1.34 -10.96
CA LYS A 13 -8.86 -0.11 -11.13
C LYS A 13 -8.22 -0.78 -9.91
N THR A 14 -7.09 -0.24 -9.43
CA THR A 14 -6.43 -0.73 -8.22
C THR A 14 -7.36 -0.61 -7.01
N ARG A 15 -8.05 0.53 -6.85
CA ARG A 15 -9.03 0.71 -5.77
C ARG A 15 -10.11 -0.36 -5.81
N LYS A 16 -10.69 -0.62 -6.98
CA LYS A 16 -11.74 -1.64 -7.14
C LYS A 16 -11.21 -3.05 -6.85
N GLY A 17 -10.05 -3.41 -7.42
CA GLY A 17 -9.53 -4.78 -7.29
C GLY A 17 -8.90 -5.11 -5.94
N PHE A 18 -8.13 -4.18 -5.36
CA PHE A 18 -7.37 -4.41 -4.14
C PHE A 18 -8.15 -4.03 -2.88
N ILE A 19 -8.69 -2.80 -2.83
CA ILE A 19 -9.32 -2.31 -1.59
C ILE A 19 -10.59 -3.09 -1.28
N GLU A 20 -11.39 -3.47 -2.28
CA GLU A 20 -12.60 -4.28 -2.05
C GLU A 20 -12.27 -5.65 -1.46
N LYS A 21 -11.17 -6.30 -1.90
CA LYS A 21 -10.71 -7.58 -1.34
C LYS A 21 -10.24 -7.43 0.10
N VAL A 22 -9.42 -6.42 0.39
CA VAL A 22 -8.94 -6.13 1.75
C VAL A 22 -10.11 -5.84 2.69
N GLU A 23 -11.08 -5.03 2.26
CA GLU A 23 -12.27 -4.74 3.05
C GLU A 23 -13.11 -5.99 3.29
N SER A 24 -13.30 -6.82 2.26
CA SER A 24 -14.03 -8.07 2.38
C SER A 24 -13.40 -8.99 3.43
N VAL A 25 -12.10 -9.25 3.35
CA VAL A 25 -11.38 -10.11 4.32
C VAL A 25 -11.48 -9.56 5.75
N LEU A 26 -11.32 -8.25 5.92
CA LEU A 26 -11.40 -7.63 7.23
C LEU A 26 -12.83 -7.60 7.80
N MET A 27 -13.88 -7.67 6.97
CA MET A 27 -15.28 -7.67 7.41
C MET A 27 -15.78 -9.02 7.96
N HIS A 28 -15.10 -10.13 7.68
CA HIS A 28 -15.56 -11.49 8.04
C HIS A 28 -15.47 -11.86 9.54
N GLY A 29 -15.27 -10.89 10.44
CA GLY A 29 -15.42 -11.07 11.87
C GLY A 29 -14.20 -10.63 12.68
N LYS A 30 -13.91 -11.34 13.77
CA LYS A 30 -12.77 -11.05 14.64
C LYS A 30 -11.48 -11.35 13.88
N ILE A 31 -10.53 -10.42 13.89
CA ILE A 31 -9.25 -10.60 13.21
C ILE A 31 -8.50 -11.74 13.90
N ASN A 32 -8.39 -12.87 13.19
CA ASN A 32 -7.74 -14.10 13.63
C ASN A 32 -6.56 -14.40 12.68
N GLU A 33 -5.83 -15.48 12.93
CA GLU A 33 -4.67 -15.82 12.09
C GLU A 33 -5.04 -16.12 10.63
N GLU A 34 -6.21 -16.69 10.38
CA GLU A 34 -6.71 -17.00 9.04
C GLU A 34 -6.95 -15.73 8.21
N VAL A 35 -7.66 -14.75 8.76
CA VAL A 35 -7.90 -13.42 8.15
C VAL A 35 -6.57 -12.74 7.82
N VAL A 36 -5.59 -12.87 8.70
CA VAL A 36 -4.29 -12.22 8.53
C VAL A 36 -3.45 -12.91 7.43
N ASN A 37 -3.55 -14.23 7.30
CA ASN A 37 -2.86 -14.95 6.22
C ASN A 37 -3.52 -14.69 4.85
N GLU A 38 -4.86 -14.62 4.79
CA GLU A 38 -5.57 -14.23 3.56
C GLU A 38 -5.22 -12.80 3.12
N LEU A 39 -5.08 -11.89 4.09
CA LEU A 39 -4.60 -10.53 3.82
C LEU A 39 -3.18 -10.54 3.23
N GLU A 40 -2.28 -11.39 3.72
CA GLU A 40 -0.92 -11.53 3.17
C GLU A 40 -0.94 -11.96 1.70
N GLU A 41 -1.77 -12.95 1.36
CA GLU A 41 -1.93 -13.41 -0.02
C GLU A 41 -2.46 -12.29 -0.93
N ILE A 42 -3.45 -11.52 -0.46
CA ILE A 42 -3.97 -10.36 -1.19
C ILE A 42 -2.86 -9.32 -1.43
N LEU A 43 -2.03 -9.03 -0.43
CA LEU A 43 -0.93 -8.08 -0.57
C LEU A 43 0.09 -8.57 -1.61
N ILE A 44 0.49 -9.85 -1.55
CA ILE A 44 1.46 -10.44 -2.47
C ILE A 44 0.95 -10.41 -3.92
N THR A 45 -0.32 -10.78 -4.13
CA THR A 45 -0.95 -10.83 -5.45
C THR A 45 -1.29 -9.45 -6.02
N SER A 46 -1.08 -8.38 -5.25
CA SER A 46 -1.35 -6.99 -5.64
C SER A 46 -0.08 -6.20 -6.00
N ASP A 47 0.98 -6.89 -6.41
CA ASP A 47 2.28 -6.31 -6.81
C ASP A 47 3.01 -5.54 -5.70
N ILE A 48 2.67 -5.76 -4.42
CA ILE A 48 3.39 -5.17 -3.27
C ILE A 48 4.71 -5.91 -3.01
N GLY A 49 4.79 -7.18 -3.42
CA GLY A 49 5.95 -8.04 -3.23
C GLY A 49 5.97 -8.71 -1.85
N VAL A 50 6.68 -9.85 -1.79
CA VAL A 50 6.68 -10.76 -0.63
C VAL A 50 7.26 -10.09 0.62
N TYR A 51 8.35 -9.34 0.47
CA TYR A 51 9.02 -8.71 1.61
C TYR A 51 8.12 -7.67 2.30
N ALA A 52 7.56 -6.74 1.53
CA ALA A 52 6.70 -5.69 2.07
C ALA A 52 5.37 -6.26 2.61
N ALA A 53 4.79 -7.27 1.95
CA ALA A 53 3.61 -7.95 2.45
C ALA A 53 3.86 -8.60 3.82
N ALA A 54 4.96 -9.35 3.96
CA ALA A 54 5.34 -9.99 5.21
C ALA A 54 5.60 -8.96 6.33
N GLU A 55 6.26 -7.84 6.01
CA GLU A 55 6.49 -6.75 6.96
C GLU A 55 5.18 -6.17 7.50
N ILE A 56 4.24 -5.82 6.61
CA ILE A 56 2.93 -5.27 6.98
C ILE A 56 2.14 -6.25 7.87
N VAL A 57 2.12 -7.52 7.49
CA VAL A 57 1.32 -8.57 8.14
C VAL A 57 1.89 -8.91 9.52
N ASN A 58 3.21 -9.03 9.65
CA ASN A 58 3.85 -9.27 10.94
C ASN A 58 3.61 -8.10 11.91
N SER A 59 3.72 -6.87 11.42
CA SER A 59 3.43 -5.66 12.19
C SER A 59 1.95 -5.64 12.66
N LEU A 60 1.01 -6.04 11.79
CA LEU A 60 -0.40 -6.21 12.14
C LEU A 60 -0.61 -7.27 13.23
N LYS A 61 0.00 -8.46 13.10
CA LYS A 61 -0.07 -9.56 14.11
C LYS A 61 0.38 -9.07 15.48
N ASP A 62 1.49 -8.35 15.55
CA ASP A 62 2.02 -7.82 16.80
C ASP A 62 1.10 -6.79 17.44
N LYS A 63 0.46 -5.95 16.62
CA LYS A 63 -0.48 -4.92 17.10
C LYS A 63 -1.80 -5.50 17.59
N ILE A 64 -2.26 -6.59 16.99
CA ILE A 64 -3.40 -7.37 17.50
C ILE A 64 -3.04 -8.01 18.85
N LYS A 65 -1.87 -8.64 18.97
CA LYS A 65 -1.40 -9.25 20.23
C LYS A 65 -1.29 -8.22 21.37
N LYS A 66 -0.87 -6.99 21.05
CA LYS A 66 -0.82 -5.86 22.00
C LYS A 66 -2.18 -5.23 22.30
N GLY A 67 -3.24 -5.65 21.61
CA GLY A 67 -4.59 -5.11 21.76
C GLY A 67 -4.75 -3.70 21.21
N GLU A 68 -3.84 -3.24 20.35
CA GLU A 68 -3.89 -1.92 19.69
C GLU A 68 -4.83 -1.93 18.47
N VAL A 69 -5.00 -3.08 17.82
CA VAL A 69 -5.94 -3.32 16.72
C VAL A 69 -6.96 -4.34 17.19
N LYS A 70 -8.25 -3.99 17.13
CA LYS A 70 -9.35 -4.79 17.74
C LYS A 70 -10.46 -5.12 16.77
N ASP A 71 -10.58 -4.36 15.70
CA ASP A 71 -11.68 -4.45 14.73
C ASP A 71 -11.19 -4.10 13.32
N SER A 72 -12.05 -4.33 12.33
CA SER A 72 -11.77 -4.10 10.92
C SER A 72 -11.39 -2.63 10.62
N ILE A 73 -11.98 -1.69 11.36
CA ILE A 73 -11.74 -0.25 11.16
C ILE A 73 -10.32 0.11 11.61
N SER A 74 -9.94 -0.29 12.83
CA SER A 74 -8.60 -0.08 13.38
C SER A 74 -7.53 -0.82 12.59
N ALA A 75 -7.84 -2.01 12.04
CA ALA A 75 -6.94 -2.72 11.15
C ALA A 75 -6.74 -2.00 9.81
N LYS A 76 -7.81 -1.49 9.19
CA LYS A 76 -7.70 -0.72 7.95
C LYS A 76 -6.88 0.56 8.13
N GLU A 77 -7.11 1.29 9.21
CA GLU A 77 -6.32 2.49 9.53
C GLU A 77 -4.86 2.14 9.85
N PHE A 78 -4.62 1.01 10.52
CA PHE A 78 -3.28 0.49 10.74
C PHE A 78 -2.56 0.19 9.43
N LEU A 79 -3.17 -0.58 8.53
CA LEU A 79 -2.60 -0.93 7.22
C LEU A 79 -2.26 0.30 6.39
N LYS A 80 -3.17 1.27 6.36
CA LYS A 80 -2.94 2.55 5.68
C LYS A 80 -1.72 3.27 6.24
N ARG A 81 -1.58 3.34 7.57
CA ARG A 81 -0.42 3.97 8.22
C ARG A 81 0.87 3.23 7.90
N GLU A 82 0.85 1.91 7.95
CA GLU A 82 2.03 1.08 7.67
C GLU A 82 2.49 1.24 6.22
N MET A 83 1.57 1.20 5.26
CA MET A 83 1.86 1.44 3.84
C MET A 83 2.43 2.84 3.60
N ILE A 84 1.90 3.87 4.27
CA ILE A 84 2.46 5.23 4.16
C ILE A 84 3.88 5.27 4.74
N SER A 85 4.13 4.57 5.85
CA SER A 85 5.47 4.48 6.45
C SER A 85 6.47 3.82 5.50
N LEU A 86 6.06 2.75 4.81
CA LEU A 86 6.90 2.03 3.84
C LEU A 86 7.27 2.88 2.61
N LEU A 87 6.39 3.80 2.19
CA LEU A 87 6.70 4.74 1.10
C LEU A 87 7.84 5.71 1.47
N GLY A 88 8.12 5.88 2.76
CA GLY A 88 9.20 6.73 3.24
C GLY A 88 9.01 8.22 2.90
N SER A 89 10.12 8.96 2.94
CA SER A 89 10.12 10.37 2.56
C SER A 89 10.22 10.54 1.06
N SER A 90 9.49 11.52 0.51
CA SER A 90 9.66 11.88 -0.89
C SER A 90 11.05 12.46 -1.11
N SER A 91 11.75 11.94 -2.12
CA SER A 91 13.00 12.51 -2.61
C SER A 91 12.74 13.10 -3.99
N PRO A 92 12.20 14.33 -4.08
CA PRO A 92 11.91 14.95 -5.36
C PRO A 92 13.21 15.16 -6.15
N VAL A 93 13.10 15.15 -7.47
CA VAL A 93 14.22 15.53 -8.33
C VAL A 93 14.52 17.00 -8.08
N VAL A 94 15.66 17.29 -7.46
CA VAL A 94 16.12 18.66 -7.22
C VAL A 94 16.85 19.12 -8.47
N LEU A 95 16.31 20.16 -9.13
CA LEU A 95 16.96 20.81 -10.25
C LEU A 95 17.98 21.81 -9.69
N PHE A 96 19.27 21.50 -9.78
CA PHE A 96 20.37 22.40 -9.39
C PHE A 96 21.43 22.46 -10.49
N GLY A 97 22.16 23.58 -10.59
CA GLY A 97 23.26 23.76 -11.55
C GLY A 97 22.99 24.71 -12.71
N GLU A 98 23.99 24.88 -13.57
CA GLU A 98 23.91 25.71 -14.77
C GLU A 98 23.10 25.04 -15.88
N LYS A 99 22.46 25.85 -16.74
CA LYS A 99 21.60 25.36 -17.83
C LYS A 99 22.45 24.92 -19.04
N PRO A 100 22.03 23.87 -19.78
CA PRO A 100 20.76 23.15 -19.63
C PRO A 100 20.79 22.01 -18.59
N PHE A 101 19.66 21.81 -17.91
CA PHE A 101 19.45 20.63 -17.08
C PHE A 101 19.10 19.43 -17.98
N VAL A 102 19.98 18.42 -18.00
CA VAL A 102 19.83 17.25 -18.88
C VAL A 102 19.25 16.07 -18.11
N ILE A 103 18.13 15.54 -18.58
CA ILE A 103 17.52 14.30 -18.08
C ILE A 103 17.74 13.22 -19.12
N LEU A 104 18.52 12.18 -18.78
CA LEU A 104 18.64 10.97 -19.59
C LEU A 104 17.66 9.93 -19.06
N THR A 105 16.59 9.68 -19.81
CA THR A 105 15.64 8.60 -19.51
C THR A 105 16.17 7.29 -20.06
N VAL A 106 16.28 6.26 -19.21
CA VAL A 106 16.68 4.90 -19.61
C VAL A 106 15.53 3.93 -19.36
N GLY A 107 15.34 2.97 -20.26
CA GLY A 107 14.27 1.98 -20.19
C GLY A 107 14.35 1.00 -21.36
N VAL A 108 13.66 -0.13 -21.24
CA VAL A 108 13.47 -1.07 -22.36
C VAL A 108 12.31 -0.57 -23.25
N ASN A 109 12.25 -1.00 -24.52
CA ASN A 109 11.18 -0.57 -25.41
C ASN A 109 9.81 -1.09 -24.94
N GLY A 110 8.81 -0.21 -24.83
CA GLY A 110 7.40 -0.58 -24.56
C GLY A 110 6.97 -0.59 -23.09
N VAL A 111 7.80 -0.07 -22.17
CA VAL A 111 7.42 0.23 -20.78
C VAL A 111 6.91 1.65 -20.59
#